data_AF-A0A2V8J7C9-F1
#
_entry.id   AF-A0A2V8J7C9-F1
#
_cell.length_a   1.000
_cell.length_b   1.000
_cell.length_c   1.000
_cell.angle_alpha   90.00
_cell.angle_beta   90.00
_cell.angle_gamma   90.00
#
_symmetry.space_group_name_H-M   'P 1'
#
loop_
_entity.id
_entity.type
_entity.pdbx_description
1 polymer ?
#
loop_
_entity_poly.entity_id
_entity_poly.type
_entity_poly.pdbx_seq_one_letter_code
_entity_poly.pdbx_strand_id
1 'polypeptide(L)'
;MLKKFPGQEAWTPERIRQLRGKRTQEQFATLIRVPKNTVWRWEAGYSRPDAERARRLAALAKREKFLRDWRLAGSAVLLGDIEEGSKILAKQFKLRMPRSRNA
;
A
#
# COMPACT_ATOMS: atom_id res chain seq x y z
N MET A 1 21.86 -14.85 10.63
CA MET A 1 21.48 -13.42 10.73
C MET A 1 21.51 -12.82 9.33
N LEU A 2 20.36 -12.69 8.65
CA LEU A 2 20.29 -12.18 7.26
C LEU A 2 19.87 -10.71 7.27
N LYS A 3 20.79 -9.84 6.81
CA LYS A 3 20.57 -8.40 6.63
C LYS A 3 19.48 -8.18 5.57
N LYS A 4 18.32 -7.64 5.97
CA LYS A 4 17.25 -7.22 5.07
C LYS A 4 17.63 -5.87 4.45
N PHE A 5 17.71 -5.81 3.13
CA PHE A 5 17.97 -4.57 2.40
C PHE A 5 16.71 -3.69 2.36
N PRO A 6 16.78 -2.40 2.75
CA PRO A 6 15.66 -1.47 2.63
C PRO A 6 15.39 -1.21 1.14
N GLY A 7 14.28 -1.74 0.64
CA GLY A 7 13.93 -1.80 -0.79
C GLY A 7 13.23 -3.10 -1.19
N GLN A 8 13.34 -4.14 -0.35
CA GLN A 8 12.59 -5.40 -0.44
C GLN A 8 11.42 -5.48 0.56
N GLU A 9 10.86 -4.34 0.98
CA GLU A 9 9.67 -4.31 1.84
C GLU A 9 8.40 -4.68 1.05
N ALA A 10 8.26 -6.00 0.92
CA ALA A 10 7.08 -6.84 0.84
C ALA A 10 5.93 -6.36 -0.08
N TRP A 11 5.91 -6.92 -1.29
CA TRP A 11 4.64 -7.20 -1.97
C TRP A 11 3.92 -8.33 -1.23
N THR A 12 3.12 -7.96 -0.23
CA THR A 12 2.24 -8.91 0.46
C THR A 12 1.05 -9.28 -0.45
N PRO A 13 0.40 -10.43 -0.21
CA PRO A 13 -0.82 -10.80 -0.94
C PRO A 13 -1.88 -9.68 -0.93
N GLU A 14 -2.06 -9.01 0.21
CA GLU A 14 -3.01 -7.91 0.40
C GLU A 14 -2.62 -6.69 -0.42
N ARG A 15 -1.34 -6.33 -0.44
CA ARG A 15 -0.84 -5.18 -1.19
C ARG A 15 -0.99 -5.39 -2.70
N ILE A 16 -0.78 -6.61 -3.17
CA ILE A 16 -1.00 -7.00 -4.56
C ILE A 16 -2.49 -6.91 -4.91
N ARG A 17 -3.39 -7.42 -4.04
CA ARG A 17 -4.84 -7.27 -4.23
C ARG A 17 -5.28 -5.82 -4.27
N GLN A 18 -4.75 -4.98 -3.38
CA GLN A 18 -5.05 -3.56 -3.36
C GLN A 18 -4.57 -2.85 -4.64
N LEU A 19 -3.35 -3.16 -5.12
CA LEU A 19 -2.82 -2.61 -6.37
C LEU A 19 -3.62 -3.08 -7.59
N ARG A 20 -4.11 -4.32 -7.58
CA ARG A 20 -5.03 -4.82 -8.62
C ARG A 20 -6.33 -4.01 -8.65
N GLY A 21 -6.86 -3.68 -7.48
CA GLY A 21 -8.14 -2.99 -7.34
C GLY A 21 -9.29 -3.82 -7.91
N LYS A 22 -10.17 -3.18 -8.69
CA LYS A 22 -11.36 -3.83 -9.29
C LYS A 22 -11.07 -4.71 -10.51
N ARG A 23 -9.83 -4.72 -11.01
CA ARG A 23 -9.46 -5.50 -12.20
C ARG A 23 -9.50 -6.99 -11.91
N THR A 24 -9.77 -7.82 -12.92
CA THR A 24 -9.62 -9.27 -12.79
C THR A 24 -8.13 -9.64 -12.66
N GLN A 25 -7.84 -10.85 -12.16
CA GLN A 25 -6.45 -11.35 -12.11
C GLN A 25 -5.82 -11.40 -13.50
N GLU A 26 -6.61 -11.73 -14.54
CA GLU A 26 -6.15 -11.75 -15.94
C GLU A 26 -5.76 -10.34 -16.42
N GLN A 27 -6.65 -9.37 -16.24
CA GLN A 27 -6.40 -7.97 -16.63
C GLN A 27 -5.15 -7.40 -15.91
N PHE A 28 -5.01 -7.70 -14.63
CA PHE A 28 -3.86 -7.28 -13.84
C PHE A 28 -2.56 -7.96 -14.28
N ALA A 29 -2.62 -9.26 -14.55
CA ALA A 29 -1.48 -10.04 -15.02
C ALA A 29 -0.97 -9.51 -16.37
N THR A 30 -1.86 -9.18 -17.29
CA THR A 30 -1.53 -8.54 -18.58
C THR A 30 -0.83 -7.19 -18.38
N LEU A 31 -1.29 -6.36 -17.44
CA LEU A 31 -0.67 -5.06 -17.16
C LEU A 31 0.79 -5.18 -16.68
N ILE A 32 1.10 -6.20 -15.87
CA ILE A 32 2.46 -6.42 -15.33
C ILE A 32 3.25 -7.50 -16.10
N ARG A 33 2.70 -7.98 -17.21
CA ARG A 33 3.29 -8.98 -18.13
C ARG A 33 3.70 -10.27 -17.43
N VAL A 34 2.79 -10.85 -16.66
CA VAL A 34 2.95 -12.18 -16.04
C VAL A 34 1.74 -13.06 -16.36
N PRO A 35 1.84 -14.39 -16.21
CA PRO A 35 0.67 -15.26 -16.30
C PRO A 35 -0.33 -14.98 -15.18
N LYS A 36 -1.64 -15.13 -15.45
CA LYS A 36 -2.71 -15.05 -14.43
C LYS A 36 -2.42 -15.90 -13.20
N ASN A 37 -1.97 -17.15 -13.40
CA ASN A 37 -1.68 -18.07 -12.31
C ASN A 37 -0.61 -17.52 -11.34
N THR A 38 0.34 -16.75 -11.85
CA THR A 38 1.36 -16.09 -11.03
C THR A 38 0.73 -15.05 -10.09
N VAL A 39 -0.21 -14.24 -10.59
CA VAL A 39 -0.97 -13.29 -9.74
C VAL A 39 -1.76 -14.04 -8.68
N TRP A 40 -2.48 -15.10 -9.05
CA TRP A 40 -3.24 -15.91 -8.09
C TRP A 40 -2.35 -16.47 -6.98
N ARG A 41 -1.19 -17.06 -7.32
CA ARG A 41 -0.25 -17.60 -6.33
C ARG A 41 0.30 -16.53 -5.39
N TRP A 42 0.49 -15.31 -5.86
CA TRP A 42 0.91 -14.20 -5.00
C TRP A 42 -0.20 -13.73 -4.07
N GLU A 43 -1.42 -13.55 -4.59
CA GLU A 43 -2.58 -13.12 -3.81
C GLU A 43 -3.06 -14.17 -2.80
N ALA A 44 -2.76 -15.45 -3.03
CA ALA A 44 -3.02 -16.53 -2.09
C ALA A 44 -1.85 -16.80 -1.14
N GLY A 45 -0.71 -16.10 -1.29
CA GLY A 45 0.47 -16.27 -0.43
C GLY A 45 1.31 -17.52 -0.70
N TYR A 46 1.00 -18.31 -1.74
CA TYR A 46 1.77 -19.49 -2.12
C TYR A 46 3.17 -19.17 -2.67
N SER A 47 3.37 -17.96 -3.21
CA SER A 47 4.68 -17.52 -3.68
C SER A 47 4.82 -16.00 -3.59
N ARG A 48 6.03 -15.49 -3.78
CA ARG A 48 6.33 -14.06 -3.79
C ARG A 48 6.90 -13.63 -5.14
N PRO A 49 6.69 -12.37 -5.57
CA PRO A 49 7.35 -11.85 -6.75
C PRO A 49 8.87 -11.80 -6.52
N ASP A 50 9.63 -12.19 -7.54
CA ASP A 50 11.08 -11.99 -7.57
C ASP A 50 11.44 -10.51 -7.80
N ALA A 51 12.74 -10.23 -7.89
CA ALA A 51 13.24 -8.88 -8.07
C ALA A 51 12.71 -8.19 -9.35
N GLU A 52 12.60 -8.91 -10.47
CA GLU A 52 12.12 -8.33 -11.72
C GLU A 52 10.64 -8.00 -11.64
N ARG A 53 9.83 -8.94 -11.17
CA ARG A 53 8.37 -8.77 -11.05
C ARG A 53 8.01 -7.74 -9.98
N ALA A 54 8.78 -7.67 -8.90
CA ALA A 54 8.65 -6.62 -7.89
C ALA A 54 8.90 -5.22 -8.48
N ARG A 55 9.87 -5.06 -9.39
CA ARG A 55 10.11 -3.79 -10.11
C ARG A 55 8.92 -3.41 -10.99
N ARG A 56 8.30 -4.37 -11.68
CA ARG A 56 7.11 -4.11 -12.52
C ARG A 56 5.92 -3.67 -11.68
N LEU A 57 5.67 -4.33 -10.55
CA LEU A 57 4.65 -3.93 -9.58
C LEU A 57 4.92 -2.50 -9.05
N ALA A 58 6.17 -2.18 -8.73
CA ALA A 58 6.56 -0.85 -8.26
C ALA A 58 6.37 0.24 -9.33
N ALA A 59 6.70 -0.06 -10.59
CA ALA A 59 6.49 0.84 -11.71
C ALA A 59 5.00 1.13 -11.93
N LEU A 60 4.15 0.09 -11.87
CA LEU A 60 2.69 0.24 -11.96
C LEU A 60 2.16 1.08 -10.79
N ALA A 61 2.56 0.77 -9.55
CA ALA A 61 2.15 1.53 -8.37
C ALA A 61 2.55 3.01 -8.44
N LYS A 62 3.74 3.31 -8.94
CA LYS A 62 4.20 4.70 -9.15
C LYS A 62 3.35 5.41 -10.22
N ARG A 63 3.07 4.73 -11.34
CA ARG A 63 2.24 5.27 -12.43
C ARG A 63 0.81 5.58 -11.96
N GLU A 64 0.22 4.69 -11.18
CA GLU A 64 -1.16 4.83 -10.67
C GLU A 64 -1.25 5.67 -9.39
N LYS A 65 -0.14 6.26 -8.93
CA LYS A 65 -0.06 7.04 -7.67
C LYS A 65 -0.49 6.24 -6.43
N PHE A 66 -0.47 4.92 -6.51
CA PHE A 66 -0.90 3.97 -5.46
C PHE A 66 -0.11 4.10 -4.14
N LEU A 67 1.08 4.70 -4.17
CA LEU A 67 1.92 4.96 -2.99
C LEU A 67 1.87 6.41 -2.48
N ARG A 68 1.06 7.30 -3.08
CA ARG A 68 1.05 8.71 -2.68
C ARG A 68 0.38 8.94 -1.32
N ASP A 69 -0.53 8.06 -0.92
CA ASP A 69 -1.25 8.19 0.36
C ASP A 69 -0.60 7.38 1.50
N TRP A 70 0.28 6.42 1.19
CA TRP A 70 0.92 5.57 2.21
C TRP A 70 2.01 6.31 3.01
N ARG A 71 2.53 7.43 2.49
CA ARG A 71 3.52 8.23 3.21
C ARG A 71 2.96 8.91 4.49
N LEU A 72 1.64 8.87 4.69
CA LEU A 72 0.98 9.37 5.92
C LEU A 72 0.61 8.26 6.92
N ALA A 73 0.46 7.01 6.48
CA ALA A 73 0.12 5.90 7.38
C ALA A 73 1.32 5.36 8.17
N GLY A 74 2.55 5.68 7.75
CA GLY A 74 3.79 5.18 8.34
C GLY A 74 4.69 6.22 9.02
N SER A 75 4.31 7.49 9.06
CA SER A 75 5.07 8.51 9.83
C SER A 75 4.60 8.66 11.28
N ALA A 76 3.76 7.76 11.78
CA ALA A 76 3.49 7.61 13.20
C ALA A 76 4.43 6.54 13.79
N VAL A 77 5.73 6.83 13.84
CA VAL A 77 6.57 6.24 14.89
C VAL A 77 6.43 7.18 16.08
N LEU A 78 5.39 6.99 16.88
CA LEU A 78 5.30 7.60 18.20
C LEU A 78 5.91 6.61 19.19
N LEU A 79 7.22 6.73 19.43
CA LEU A 79 7.80 6.24 20.68
C LEU A 79 7.42 7.25 21.76
N GLY A 80 6.20 7.14 22.27
CA GLY A 80 5.59 8.04 23.25
C GLY A 80 4.10 7.77 23.39
N ASP A 81 3.55 8.12 24.56
CA ASP A 81 2.19 7.79 25.01
C ASP A 81 1.12 7.99 23.92
N ILE A 82 0.42 6.90 23.59
CA ILE A 82 -0.54 6.77 22.49
C ILE A 82 -1.69 7.78 22.64
N GLU A 83 -2.00 8.17 23.88
CA GLU A 83 -3.06 9.12 24.18
C GLU A 83 -2.77 10.54 23.65
N GLU A 84 -1.51 10.96 23.73
CA GLU A 84 -1.04 12.27 23.27
C GLU A 84 -1.13 12.37 21.74
N GLY A 85 -0.73 11.29 21.04
CA GLY A 85 -0.82 11.19 19.58
C GLY A 85 -2.25 11.25 19.07
N SER A 86 -3.18 10.59 19.77
CA SER A 86 -4.61 10.61 19.45
C SER A 86 -5.20 12.02 19.56
N LYS A 87 -4.83 12.78 20.60
CA LYS A 87 -5.27 14.17 20.79
C LYS A 87 -4.77 15.11 19.69
N ILE A 88 -3.53 14.94 19.25
CA ILE A 88 -2.94 15.75 18.16
C ILE A 88 -3.65 15.49 16.83
N LEU A 89 -3.90 14.22 16.50
CA LEU A 89 -4.63 13.85 15.28
C LEU A 89 -6.07 14.38 15.31
N ALA A 90 -6.77 14.23 16.43
CA ALA A 90 -8.14 14.74 16.60
C ALA A 90 -8.21 16.27 16.43
N LYS A 91 -7.21 17.01 16.92
CA LYS A 91 -7.13 18.46 16.81
C LYS A 91 -6.91 18.92 15.37
N GLN A 92 -6.07 18.21 14.61
CA GLN A 92 -5.85 18.52 13.19
C GLN A 92 -7.07 18.22 12.32
N PHE A 93 -7.79 17.13 12.60
CA PHE A 93 -9.01 16.79 11.84
C PHE A 93 -10.17 17.77 12.11
N LYS A 94 -10.34 18.24 13.37
CA LYS A 94 -11.36 19.25 13.70
C LYS A 94 -11.11 20.61 13.04
N LEU A 95 -9.86 20.96 12.74
CA LEU A 95 -9.52 22.26 12.13
C LEU A 95 -9.94 22.37 10.66
N ARG A 96 -10.20 21.25 9.98
CA ARG A 96 -10.32 21.21 8.51
C ARG A 96 -11.74 20.92 8.00
N MET A 97 -12.72 20.79 8.89
CA MET A 97 -14.14 20.69 8.51
C MET A 97 -14.75 22.09 8.44
N PRO A 98 -15.35 22.52 7.32
CA PRO A 98 -16.17 23.73 7.33
C PRO A 98 -17.35 23.51 8.28
N ARG A 99 -17.57 24.45 9.19
CA ARG A 99 -18.75 24.44 10.06
C ARG A 99 -19.97 24.49 9.15
N SER A 100 -20.75 23.41 9.11
CA SER A 100 -22.09 23.44 8.52
C SER A 100 -22.88 24.54 9.23
N ARG A 101 -23.15 25.64 8.52
CA ARG A 101 -24.15 26.62 8.95
C ARG A 101 -25.50 25.93 8.79
N ASN A 102 -26.11 25.56 9.90
CA ASN A 102 -27.55 25.31 9.90
C ASN A 102 -28.23 26.68 9.78
N ALA A 103 -29.11 26.79 8.79
CA ALA A 103 -30.11 27.85 8.67
C ALA A 103 -31.20 27.69 9.74
#